data_AF-A0A356EAH4-F1
#
_entry.id   AF-A0A356EAH4-F1
#
_cell.length_a   1.000
_cell.length_b   1.000
_cell.length_c   1.000
_cell.angle_alpha   90.00
_cell.angle_beta   90.00
_cell.angle_gamma   90.00
#
_symmetry.space_group_name_H-M   'P 1'
#
loop_
_entity.id
_entity.type
_entity.pdbx_description
1 polymer ?
#
loop_
_entity_poly.entity_id
_entity_poly.type
_entity_poly.pdbx_seq_one_letter_code
_entity_poly.pdbx_strand_id
1 'polypeptide(L)'
;NFKVSADAEISIEMDPREIELSMLDHLRGIGFNRISMGVQDFNKDVQKVINREQDEAFIEALMVRARELGFQSTNLDLIYGLPLQTVESFMFTLQKVIELNPDRLSVFNYAHLPSRFSGQVKIKDHMLPSPQTKLMILQKNIETLTGAGYKFIGMDHFAKPDDELAIAQRDGVLHRNFQGYTTQEECDLLGLGVSAISLLGDTYAQNQKELKHYYAALNMEGTGLHKGLVMTTEDCLRRDVIKQLICNFKLDYSLIEKQYGIDFQSHFAEDLALLAPLAKDGLVELSDTAIHVSSRGRLLIRNICMCFDTYSRQQARRQQFSRII
;
A
#
# COMPACT_ATOMS: atom_id res chain seq x y z
N ASN A 1 22.93 17.74 -9.21
CA ASN A 1 22.79 17.83 -7.74
C ASN A 1 21.37 18.19 -7.39
N PHE A 2 20.72 17.43 -6.51
CA PHE A 2 19.41 17.77 -5.95
C PHE A 2 19.59 18.70 -4.75
N LYS A 3 18.65 19.63 -4.55
CA LYS A 3 18.56 20.43 -3.32
C LYS A 3 17.57 19.73 -2.39
N VAL A 4 18.06 19.24 -1.26
CA VAL A 4 17.24 18.55 -0.25
C VAL A 4 16.78 19.57 0.79
N SER A 5 15.48 19.57 1.11
CA SER A 5 14.95 20.45 2.16
C SER A 5 15.45 20.05 3.54
N ALA A 6 15.57 21.01 4.46
CA ALA A 6 16.03 20.74 5.82
C ALA A 6 15.04 19.88 6.63
N ASP A 7 13.76 19.92 6.26
CA ASP A 7 12.64 19.17 6.83
C ASP A 7 12.20 18.00 5.93
N ALA A 8 13.04 17.58 4.97
CA ALA A 8 12.70 16.49 4.08
C ALA A 8 12.39 15.18 4.83
N GLU A 9 11.37 14.47 4.38
CA GLU A 9 11.14 13.08 4.78
C GLU A 9 12.17 12.18 4.10
N ILE A 10 13.02 11.53 4.90
CA ILE A 10 14.09 10.66 4.42
C ILE A 10 13.90 9.28 5.07
N SER A 11 13.31 8.37 4.30
CA SER A 11 12.87 7.05 4.75
C SER A 11 13.66 5.91 4.11
N ILE A 12 13.77 4.79 4.82
CA ILE A 12 14.41 3.56 4.31
C ILE A 12 13.68 2.31 4.81
N GLU A 13 13.57 1.31 3.93
CA GLU A 13 13.16 -0.05 4.31
C GLU A 13 14.37 -0.88 4.72
N MET A 14 14.24 -1.69 5.77
CA MET A 14 15.33 -2.53 6.25
C MET A 14 14.89 -3.96 6.59
N ASP A 15 15.82 -4.89 6.41
CA ASP A 15 15.69 -6.28 6.84
C ASP A 15 16.48 -6.49 8.16
N PRO A 16 15.83 -6.91 9.26
CA PRO A 16 16.44 -6.93 10.59
C PRO A 16 17.31 -8.17 10.87
N ARG A 17 17.87 -8.86 9.86
CA ARG A 17 18.59 -10.14 10.04
C ARG A 17 20.11 -10.05 9.98
N GLU A 18 20.66 -9.25 9.08
CA GLU A 18 22.11 -9.18 8.82
C GLU A 18 22.61 -7.72 8.92
N ILE A 19 22.21 -7.06 10.00
CA ILE A 19 22.61 -5.68 10.31
C ILE A 19 23.04 -5.58 11.78
N GLU A 20 23.85 -4.58 12.08
CA GLU A 20 24.23 -4.22 13.45
C GLU A 20 23.37 -3.04 13.93
N LEU A 21 23.16 -2.90 15.24
CA LEU A 21 22.41 -1.76 15.81
C LEU A 21 23.01 -0.41 15.40
N SER A 22 24.33 -0.34 15.26
CA SER A 22 25.05 0.87 14.81
C SER A 22 24.68 1.33 13.39
N MET A 23 23.99 0.49 12.61
CA MET A 23 23.42 0.90 11.34
C MET A 23 22.40 2.04 11.52
N LEU A 24 21.57 1.98 12.57
CA LEU A 24 20.59 3.04 12.84
C LEU A 24 21.27 4.36 13.19
N ASP A 25 22.36 4.31 13.98
CA ASP A 25 23.19 5.47 14.28
C ASP A 25 23.76 6.11 13.00
N HIS A 26 24.29 5.28 12.10
CA HIS A 26 24.83 5.74 10.83
C HIS A 26 23.74 6.39 9.96
N LEU A 27 22.60 5.70 9.79
CA LEU A 27 21.45 6.20 9.02
C LEU A 27 20.95 7.55 9.57
N ARG A 28 20.83 7.66 10.90
CA ARG A 28 20.44 8.92 11.54
C ARG A 28 21.47 10.02 11.28
N GLY A 29 22.76 9.69 11.37
CA GLY A 29 23.87 10.61 11.12
C GLY A 29 23.94 11.15 9.68
N ILE A 30 23.46 10.39 8.69
CA ILE A 30 23.37 10.82 7.29
C ILE A 30 22.00 11.40 6.90
N GLY A 31 21.10 11.58 7.87
CA GLY A 31 19.86 12.34 7.71
C GLY A 31 18.58 11.53 7.61
N PHE A 32 18.61 10.20 7.61
CA PHE A 32 17.38 9.40 7.69
C PHE A 32 16.62 9.72 8.97
N ASN A 33 15.30 9.85 8.86
CA ASN A 33 14.41 10.20 9.96
C ASN A 33 13.19 9.29 10.06
N ARG A 34 13.00 8.36 9.12
CA ARG A 34 11.95 7.33 9.15
C ARG A 34 12.47 5.97 8.71
N ILE A 35 11.88 4.92 9.24
CA ILE A 35 12.25 3.54 8.93
C ILE A 35 11.02 2.64 8.79
N SER A 36 11.11 1.67 7.89
CA SER A 36 10.17 0.55 7.80
C SER A 36 10.93 -0.76 7.95
N MET A 37 10.45 -1.66 8.80
CA MET A 37 11.08 -2.96 9.06
C MET A 37 10.19 -4.12 8.63
N GLY A 38 10.73 -4.98 7.79
CA GLY A 38 10.07 -6.21 7.38
C GLY A 38 10.11 -7.30 8.44
N VAL A 39 9.07 -7.42 9.27
CA VAL A 39 8.98 -8.49 10.30
C VAL A 39 8.28 -9.72 9.74
N GLN A 40 7.18 -9.52 9.00
CA GLN A 40 6.35 -10.54 8.36
C GLN A 40 5.58 -11.43 9.35
N ASP A 41 6.27 -12.14 10.24
CA ASP A 41 5.69 -12.99 11.29
C ASP A 41 6.71 -13.26 12.42
N PHE A 42 6.26 -13.39 13.68
CA PHE A 42 7.08 -13.83 14.82
C PHE A 42 7.05 -15.35 15.04
N ASN A 43 6.13 -16.07 14.41
CA ASN A 43 6.03 -17.52 14.50
C ASN A 43 7.25 -18.19 13.82
N LYS A 44 8.01 -18.95 14.60
CA LYS A 44 9.26 -19.59 14.13
C LYS A 44 9.04 -20.66 13.06
N ASP A 45 7.91 -21.36 13.07
CA ASP A 45 7.60 -22.37 12.06
C ASP A 45 7.25 -21.72 10.72
N VAL A 46 6.48 -20.62 10.77
CA VAL A 46 6.22 -19.78 9.58
C VAL A 46 7.54 -19.25 9.02
N GLN A 47 8.39 -18.65 9.86
CA GLN A 47 9.71 -18.11 9.48
C GLN A 47 10.59 -19.15 8.77
N LYS A 48 10.69 -20.36 9.32
CA LYS A 48 11.46 -21.46 8.71
C LYS A 48 10.95 -21.82 7.32
N VAL A 49 9.63 -21.97 7.16
CA VAL A 49 9.03 -22.36 5.87
C VAL A 49 9.22 -21.29 4.80
N ILE A 50 9.22 -20.01 5.17
CA ILE A 50 9.47 -18.90 4.24
C ILE A 50 10.95 -18.51 4.11
N ASN A 51 11.85 -19.25 4.77
CA ASN A 51 13.29 -18.98 4.79
C ASN A 51 13.65 -17.56 5.29
N ARG A 52 12.98 -17.15 6.38
CA ARG A 52 13.14 -15.83 7.03
C ARG A 52 13.23 -15.96 8.55
N GLU A 53 14.10 -16.86 9.02
CA GLU A 53 14.43 -16.92 10.44
C GLU A 53 15.12 -15.61 10.87
N GLN A 54 14.62 -15.02 11.96
CA GLN A 54 15.09 -13.73 12.48
C GLN A 54 15.04 -13.74 14.00
N ASP A 55 15.92 -12.97 14.64
CA ASP A 55 15.95 -12.85 16.10
C ASP A 55 14.95 -11.79 16.58
N GLU A 56 14.07 -12.21 17.50
CA GLU A 56 13.04 -11.33 18.05
C GLU A 56 13.64 -10.31 19.02
N ALA A 57 14.60 -10.73 19.86
CA ALA A 57 15.27 -9.83 20.80
C ALA A 57 16.06 -8.75 20.05
N PHE A 58 16.58 -9.08 18.87
CA PHE A 58 17.26 -8.12 18.01
C PHE A 58 16.29 -7.11 17.38
N ILE A 59 15.10 -7.55 16.93
CA ILE A 59 14.04 -6.64 16.45
C ILE A 59 13.59 -5.69 17.57
N GLU A 60 13.43 -6.20 18.79
CA GLU A 60 13.15 -5.37 19.99
C GLU A 60 14.23 -4.31 20.20
N ALA A 61 15.51 -4.71 20.16
CA ALA A 61 16.63 -3.80 20.33
C ALA A 61 16.68 -2.73 19.23
N LEU A 62 16.39 -3.09 17.97
CA LEU A 62 16.27 -2.13 16.86
C LEU A 62 15.14 -1.12 17.09
N MET A 63 13.97 -1.57 17.53
CA MET A 63 12.83 -0.69 17.83
C MET A 63 13.14 0.29 18.97
N VAL A 64 13.78 -0.19 20.04
CA VAL A 64 14.22 0.67 21.16
C VAL A 64 15.24 1.69 20.66
N ARG A 65 16.27 1.24 19.93
CA ARG A 65 17.32 2.12 19.42
C ARG A 65 16.78 3.18 18.46
N ALA A 66 15.85 2.81 17.58
CA ALA A 66 15.19 3.74 16.66
C ALA A 66 14.48 4.87 17.41
N ARG A 67 13.74 4.53 18.48
CA ARG A 67 13.08 5.53 19.34
C ARG A 67 14.08 6.45 20.06
N GLU A 68 15.16 5.89 20.61
CA GLU A 68 16.22 6.69 21.27
C GLU A 68 16.88 7.70 20.32
N LEU A 69 17.08 7.31 19.05
CA LEU A 69 17.64 8.16 18.01
C LEU A 69 16.63 9.17 17.43
N GLY A 70 15.37 9.10 17.86
CA GLY A 70 14.29 9.99 17.43
C GLY A 70 13.82 9.72 16.00
N PHE A 71 13.91 8.47 15.51
CA PHE A 71 13.20 8.09 14.29
C PHE A 71 11.70 8.26 14.50
N GLN A 72 11.04 8.86 13.50
CA GLN A 72 9.61 9.09 13.50
C GLN A 72 8.91 8.04 12.64
N SER A 73 7.63 7.80 12.93
CA SER A 73 6.75 6.98 12.09
C SER A 73 7.34 5.60 11.76
N THR A 74 7.92 4.93 12.77
CA THR A 74 8.51 3.61 12.59
C THR A 74 7.42 2.60 12.21
N ASN A 75 7.54 2.02 11.01
CA ASN A 75 6.59 1.05 10.48
C ASN A 75 7.11 -0.38 10.64
N LEU A 76 6.23 -1.32 10.98
CA LEU A 76 6.49 -2.76 10.84
C LEU A 76 5.59 -3.36 9.76
N ASP A 77 6.20 -4.10 8.84
CA ASP A 77 5.46 -4.87 7.83
C ASP A 77 5.19 -6.29 8.35
N LEU A 78 3.94 -6.72 8.24
CA LEU A 78 3.46 -8.05 8.56
C LEU A 78 2.77 -8.65 7.34
N ILE A 79 2.73 -9.98 7.25
CA ILE A 79 2.02 -10.67 6.18
C ILE A 79 1.10 -11.74 6.79
N TYR A 80 -0.19 -11.65 6.49
CA TYR A 80 -1.14 -12.71 6.81
C TYR A 80 -1.45 -13.56 5.58
N GLY A 81 -1.80 -14.82 5.79
CA GLY A 81 -1.95 -15.80 4.71
C GLY A 81 -0.67 -16.56 4.36
N LEU A 82 0.40 -16.43 5.14
CA LEU A 82 1.63 -17.21 4.98
C LEU A 82 1.41 -18.69 5.34
N PRO A 83 2.30 -19.60 4.89
CA PRO A 83 2.21 -21.02 5.20
C PRO A 83 2.19 -21.28 6.71
N LEU A 84 1.42 -22.26 7.15
CA LEU A 84 1.25 -22.70 8.54
C LEU A 84 0.58 -21.69 9.48
N GLN A 85 0.19 -20.51 9.01
CA GLN A 85 -0.56 -19.56 9.84
C GLN A 85 -1.97 -20.09 10.16
N THR A 86 -2.35 -19.96 11.43
CA THR A 86 -3.73 -20.09 11.90
C THR A 86 -4.21 -18.74 12.44
N VAL A 87 -5.49 -18.66 12.82
CA VAL A 87 -6.01 -17.46 13.49
C VAL A 87 -5.25 -17.21 14.78
N GLU A 88 -5.07 -18.25 15.60
CA GLU A 88 -4.42 -18.20 16.91
C GLU A 88 -2.95 -17.80 16.78
N SER A 89 -2.23 -18.40 15.83
CA SER A 89 -0.81 -18.10 15.65
C SER A 89 -0.58 -16.66 15.19
N PHE A 90 -1.43 -16.12 14.30
CA PHE A 90 -1.30 -14.74 13.85
C PHE A 90 -1.70 -13.74 14.95
N MET A 91 -2.72 -14.03 15.76
CA MET A 91 -3.07 -13.18 16.91
C MET A 91 -1.95 -13.13 17.95
N PHE A 92 -1.25 -14.24 18.17
CA PHE A 92 -0.06 -14.26 19.00
C PHE A 92 1.06 -13.36 18.44
N THR A 93 1.29 -13.40 17.12
CA THR A 93 2.21 -12.48 16.45
C THR A 93 1.78 -11.02 16.63
N LEU A 94 0.50 -10.69 16.48
CA LEU A 94 0.00 -9.32 16.70
C LEU A 94 0.20 -8.84 18.14
N GLN A 95 0.02 -9.72 19.13
CA GLN A 95 0.24 -9.37 20.53
C GLN A 95 1.69 -8.90 20.75
N LYS A 96 2.67 -9.65 20.24
CA LYS A 96 4.09 -9.26 20.28
C LYS A 96 4.35 -7.94 19.57
N VAL A 97 3.77 -7.76 18.38
CA VAL A 97 3.90 -6.52 17.62
C VAL A 97 3.36 -5.31 18.39
N ILE A 98 2.22 -5.45 19.07
CA ILE A 98 1.63 -4.39 19.88
C ILE A 98 2.55 -4.05 21.06
N GLU A 99 3.18 -5.04 21.68
CA GLU A 99 4.17 -4.84 22.75
C GLU A 99 5.41 -4.06 22.27
N LEU A 100 5.82 -4.23 21.00
CA LEU A 100 6.88 -3.41 20.38
C LEU A 100 6.47 -1.94 20.18
N ASN A 101 5.18 -1.65 20.20
CA ASN A 101 4.58 -0.32 20.08
C ASN A 101 5.13 0.51 18.88
N PRO A 102 5.08 -0.01 17.64
CA PRO A 102 5.43 0.77 16.45
C PRO A 102 4.45 1.92 16.23
N ASP A 103 4.85 2.91 15.43
CA ASP A 103 3.98 4.04 15.11
C ASP A 103 2.99 3.69 13.99
N ARG A 104 3.44 2.83 13.08
CA ARG A 104 2.69 2.36 11.92
C ARG A 104 2.81 0.85 11.75
N LEU A 105 1.79 0.27 11.13
CA LEU A 105 1.76 -1.14 10.74
C LEU A 105 1.23 -1.28 9.33
N SER A 106 1.87 -2.12 8.54
CA SER A 106 1.35 -2.56 7.26
C SER A 106 1.15 -4.07 7.27
N VAL A 107 -0.10 -4.51 7.23
CA VAL A 107 -0.48 -5.92 7.38
C VAL A 107 -0.99 -6.46 6.04
N PHE A 108 -0.08 -6.96 5.21
CA PHE A 108 -0.36 -7.35 3.84
C PHE A 108 -0.97 -8.74 3.73
N ASN A 109 -1.87 -8.90 2.77
CA ASN A 109 -2.35 -10.21 2.34
C ASN A 109 -1.28 -10.92 1.49
N TYR A 110 -0.90 -12.14 1.86
CA TYR A 110 0.01 -12.96 1.05
C TYR A 110 -0.63 -13.29 -0.30
N ALA A 111 0.01 -12.81 -1.37
CA ALA A 111 -0.31 -13.11 -2.75
C ALA A 111 0.54 -14.29 -3.24
N HIS A 112 -0.08 -15.47 -3.39
CA HIS A 112 0.59 -16.67 -3.87
C HIS A 112 0.47 -16.80 -5.40
N LEU A 113 1.56 -16.51 -6.10
CA LEU A 113 1.71 -16.55 -7.56
C LEU A 113 3.06 -17.21 -7.94
N PRO A 114 3.25 -18.52 -7.69
CA PRO A 114 4.53 -19.21 -7.90
C PRO A 114 4.98 -19.25 -9.37
N SER A 115 4.05 -19.08 -10.32
CA SER A 115 4.38 -18.93 -11.75
C SER A 115 5.10 -17.62 -12.08
N ARG A 116 4.97 -16.60 -11.23
CA ARG A 116 5.63 -15.30 -11.37
C ARG A 116 6.80 -15.12 -10.39
N PHE A 117 6.71 -15.70 -9.21
CA PHE A 117 7.71 -15.56 -8.14
C PHE A 117 8.30 -16.92 -7.79
N SER A 118 9.47 -17.23 -8.35
CA SER A 118 10.14 -18.54 -8.18
C SER A 118 10.42 -18.89 -6.72
N GLY A 119 10.65 -17.90 -5.84
CA GLY A 119 10.83 -18.12 -4.40
C GLY A 119 9.61 -18.77 -3.73
N GLN A 120 8.41 -18.61 -4.28
CA GLN A 120 7.19 -19.19 -3.73
C GLN A 120 6.97 -20.66 -4.14
N VAL A 121 7.73 -21.20 -5.12
CA VAL A 121 7.56 -22.57 -5.63
C VAL A 121 7.79 -23.64 -4.55
N LYS A 122 8.60 -23.31 -3.53
CA LYS A 122 8.88 -24.22 -2.41
C LYS A 122 7.72 -24.33 -1.43
N ILE A 123 6.81 -23.35 -1.42
CA ILE A 123 5.62 -23.33 -0.57
C ILE A 123 4.56 -24.22 -1.22
N LYS A 124 3.99 -25.16 -0.44
CA LYS A 124 2.95 -26.06 -0.92
C LYS A 124 1.57 -25.49 -0.60
N ASP A 125 0.64 -25.58 -1.55
CA ASP A 125 -0.72 -25.03 -1.41
C ASP A 125 -1.45 -25.50 -0.14
N HIS A 126 -1.28 -26.77 0.24
CA HIS A 126 -1.92 -27.32 1.44
C HIS A 126 -1.39 -26.72 2.76
N MET A 127 -0.23 -26.05 2.73
CA MET A 127 0.30 -25.34 3.90
C MET A 127 -0.34 -23.95 4.05
N LEU A 128 -1.00 -23.44 3.02
CA LEU A 128 -1.62 -22.12 3.06
C LEU A 128 -2.94 -22.18 3.85
N PRO A 129 -3.24 -21.15 4.65
CA PRO A 129 -4.54 -21.04 5.30
C PRO A 129 -5.65 -20.94 4.25
N SER A 130 -6.79 -21.54 4.56
CA SER A 130 -7.99 -21.45 3.73
C SER A 130 -8.46 -20.00 3.59
N PRO A 131 -9.24 -19.66 2.54
CA PRO A 131 -9.83 -18.34 2.40
C PRO A 131 -10.62 -17.89 3.64
N GLN A 132 -11.34 -18.81 4.28
CA GLN A 132 -12.10 -18.55 5.50
C GLN A 132 -11.16 -18.17 6.65
N THR A 133 -10.06 -18.89 6.84
CA THR A 133 -9.03 -18.55 7.85
C THR A 133 -8.42 -17.19 7.59
N LYS A 134 -8.09 -16.87 6.32
CA LYS A 134 -7.54 -15.55 5.95
C LYS A 134 -8.51 -14.41 6.26
N LEU A 135 -9.81 -14.60 6.01
CA LEU A 135 -10.84 -13.61 6.36
C LEU A 135 -10.98 -13.44 7.87
N MET A 136 -10.96 -14.53 8.64
CA MET A 136 -10.99 -14.45 10.11
C MET A 136 -9.75 -13.74 10.66
N ILE A 137 -8.57 -14.00 10.10
CA ILE A 137 -7.33 -13.28 10.47
C ILE A 137 -7.50 -11.79 10.18
N LEU A 138 -7.96 -11.42 8.97
CA LEU A 138 -8.16 -10.01 8.61
C LEU A 138 -9.12 -9.30 9.56
N GLN A 139 -10.27 -9.92 9.85
CA GLN A 139 -11.26 -9.36 10.78
C GLN A 139 -10.65 -9.15 12.17
N LYS A 140 -10.07 -10.20 12.76
CA LYS A 140 -9.50 -10.11 14.10
C LYS A 140 -8.29 -9.17 14.16
N ASN A 141 -7.50 -9.08 13.09
CA ASN A 141 -6.41 -8.13 12.99
C ASN A 141 -6.91 -6.69 13.15
N ILE A 142 -7.95 -6.31 12.40
CA ILE A 142 -8.56 -4.98 12.50
C ILE A 142 -9.11 -4.72 13.90
N GLU A 143 -9.86 -5.68 14.46
CA GLU A 143 -10.43 -5.57 15.81
C GLU A 143 -9.34 -5.40 16.88
N THR A 144 -8.30 -6.22 16.82
CA THR A 144 -7.20 -6.23 17.80
C THR A 144 -6.37 -4.94 17.72
N LEU A 145 -5.95 -4.52 16.52
CA LEU A 145 -5.18 -3.29 16.35
C LEU A 145 -5.99 -2.05 16.69
N THR A 146 -7.28 -2.02 16.34
CA THR A 146 -8.17 -0.90 16.73
C THR A 146 -8.38 -0.87 18.24
N GLY A 147 -8.55 -2.03 18.88
CA GLY A 147 -8.63 -2.17 20.33
C GLY A 147 -7.35 -1.74 21.05
N ALA A 148 -6.20 -1.90 20.41
CA ALA A 148 -4.89 -1.43 20.88
C ALA A 148 -4.63 0.07 20.60
N GLY A 149 -5.58 0.79 19.99
CA GLY A 149 -5.51 2.24 19.77
C GLY A 149 -5.04 2.67 18.38
N TYR A 150 -4.72 1.75 17.47
CA TYR A 150 -4.38 2.11 16.09
C TYR A 150 -5.63 2.48 15.29
N LYS A 151 -5.49 3.41 14.35
CA LYS A 151 -6.48 3.72 13.34
C LYS A 151 -6.22 2.90 12.10
N PHE A 152 -7.24 2.20 11.61
CA PHE A 152 -7.21 1.63 10.28
C PHE A 152 -7.25 2.78 9.27
N ILE A 153 -6.12 3.07 8.64
CA ILE A 153 -5.98 4.11 7.63
C ILE A 153 -6.61 3.62 6.34
N GLY A 154 -6.38 2.37 5.94
CA GLY A 154 -7.05 1.80 4.78
C GLY A 154 -6.20 0.79 4.04
N MET A 155 -6.83 -0.02 3.21
CA MET A 155 -6.22 -1.21 2.61
C MET A 155 -5.56 -2.09 3.68
N ASP A 156 -4.26 -1.92 3.84
CA ASP A 156 -3.40 -2.78 4.66
C ASP A 156 -2.70 -1.97 5.76
N HIS A 157 -2.94 -0.66 5.88
CA HIS A 157 -2.20 0.25 6.75
C HIS A 157 -2.96 0.67 8.02
N PHE A 158 -2.22 0.73 9.12
CA PHE A 158 -2.65 1.21 10.43
C PHE A 158 -1.62 2.22 10.96
N ALA A 159 -2.08 3.23 11.69
CA ALA A 159 -1.21 4.23 12.32
C ALA A 159 -1.81 4.69 13.65
N LYS A 160 -0.99 5.26 14.54
CA LYS A 160 -1.48 5.88 15.77
C LYS A 160 -2.42 7.07 15.46
N PRO A 161 -3.35 7.43 16.38
CA PRO A 161 -4.34 8.48 16.12
C PRO A 161 -3.75 9.87 15.89
N ASP A 162 -2.58 10.14 16.46
CA ASP A 162 -1.79 11.35 16.36
C ASP A 162 -0.74 11.30 15.23
N ASP A 163 -0.64 10.19 14.50
CA ASP A 163 0.18 10.10 13.30
C ASP A 163 -0.38 11.02 12.20
N GLU A 164 0.53 11.67 11.47
CA GLU A 164 0.21 12.59 10.38
C GLU A 164 -0.72 11.98 9.31
N LEU A 165 -0.68 10.67 9.05
CA LEU A 165 -1.58 10.02 8.09
C LEU A 165 -3.01 9.95 8.62
N ALA A 166 -3.18 9.67 9.92
CA ALA A 166 -4.49 9.65 10.56
C ALA A 166 -5.11 11.06 10.61
N ILE A 167 -4.28 12.07 10.86
CA ILE A 167 -4.65 13.48 10.82
C ILE A 167 -5.08 13.88 9.41
N ALA A 168 -4.22 13.66 8.41
CA ALA A 168 -4.50 14.02 7.02
C ALA A 168 -5.76 13.33 6.48
N GLN A 169 -5.99 12.06 6.82
CA GLN A 169 -7.21 11.35 6.42
C GLN A 169 -8.47 11.97 6.99
N ARG A 170 -8.46 12.29 8.29
CA ARG A 170 -9.62 12.92 8.94
C ARG A 170 -9.93 14.28 8.31
N ASP A 171 -8.89 15.02 7.96
CA ASP A 171 -8.99 16.34 7.36
C ASP A 171 -9.31 16.27 5.85
N GLY A 172 -9.27 15.06 5.26
CA GLY A 172 -9.65 14.80 3.86
C GLY A 172 -8.56 15.10 2.84
N VAL A 173 -7.30 15.18 3.28
CA VAL A 173 -6.11 15.54 2.50
C VAL A 173 -5.06 14.43 2.54
N LEU A 174 -5.47 13.17 2.76
CA LEU A 174 -4.55 12.04 2.62
C LEU A 174 -4.28 11.77 1.15
N HIS A 175 -3.01 11.55 0.81
CA HIS A 175 -2.58 11.20 -0.54
C HIS A 175 -1.94 9.81 -0.57
N ARG A 176 -1.67 9.33 -1.79
CA ARG A 176 -1.02 8.05 -2.02
C ARG A 176 -0.12 8.12 -3.26
N ASN A 177 1.05 7.49 -3.16
CA ASN A 177 1.96 7.23 -4.26
C ASN A 177 2.29 5.71 -4.34
N PHE A 178 3.30 5.34 -5.13
CA PHE A 178 3.69 3.93 -5.29
C PHE A 178 4.23 3.28 -4.01
N GLN A 179 4.80 4.06 -3.09
CA GLN A 179 5.34 3.56 -1.83
C GLN A 179 4.24 3.34 -0.78
N GLY A 180 3.20 4.19 -0.77
CA GLY A 180 2.14 4.09 0.23
C GLY A 180 1.34 5.37 0.39
N TYR A 181 0.63 5.47 1.51
CA TYR A 181 -0.02 6.71 1.90
C TYR A 181 1.01 7.76 2.32
N THR A 182 0.71 9.02 2.04
CA THR A 182 1.59 10.16 2.35
C THR A 182 0.76 11.41 2.59
N THR A 183 1.32 12.35 3.34
CA THR A 183 0.80 13.70 3.52
C THR A 183 1.26 14.67 2.43
N GLN A 184 2.22 14.27 1.60
CA GLN A 184 2.77 15.13 0.54
C GLN A 184 1.85 15.11 -0.69
N GLU A 185 1.16 16.23 -0.89
CA GLU A 185 0.31 16.49 -2.05
C GLU A 185 1.15 16.72 -3.31
N GLU A 186 0.67 16.23 -4.46
CA GLU A 186 1.05 16.65 -5.82
C GLU A 186 2.55 16.85 -6.11
N CYS A 187 3.42 16.02 -5.50
CA CYS A 187 4.84 16.04 -5.80
C CYS A 187 5.18 15.16 -7.00
N ASP A 188 5.98 15.70 -7.91
CA ASP A 188 6.68 14.89 -8.92
C ASP A 188 7.55 13.84 -8.21
N LEU A 189 7.32 12.58 -8.56
CA LEU A 189 8.06 11.44 -8.05
C LEU A 189 9.06 10.98 -9.11
N LEU A 190 10.35 11.19 -8.86
CA LEU A 190 11.42 10.64 -9.68
C LEU A 190 11.91 9.30 -9.12
N GLY A 191 11.65 8.22 -9.84
CA GLY A 191 12.16 6.89 -9.54
C GLY A 191 13.55 6.65 -10.15
N LEU A 192 14.51 6.27 -9.31
CA LEU A 192 15.87 5.92 -9.72
C LEU A 192 16.17 4.44 -9.44
N GLY A 193 16.99 3.83 -10.29
CA GLY A 193 17.36 2.42 -10.17
C GLY A 193 16.53 1.48 -11.06
N VAL A 194 16.88 0.20 -11.01
CA VAL A 194 16.19 -0.88 -11.74
C VAL A 194 14.73 -0.96 -11.32
N SER A 195 13.83 -1.12 -12.29
CA SER A 195 12.36 -1.24 -12.13
C SER A 195 11.62 -0.01 -11.58
N ALA A 196 12.34 1.00 -11.09
CA ALA A 196 11.78 2.19 -10.47
C ALA A 196 10.74 2.88 -11.37
N ILE A 197 9.69 3.38 -10.73
CA ILE A 197 8.59 4.07 -11.39
C ILE A 197 8.62 5.54 -10.97
N SER A 198 8.50 6.41 -11.96
CA SER A 198 8.33 7.85 -11.79
C SER A 198 6.89 8.25 -12.12
N LEU A 199 6.40 9.27 -11.44
CA LEU A 199 5.21 10.04 -11.79
C LEU A 199 5.64 11.49 -11.91
N LEU A 200 5.84 11.97 -13.15
CA LEU A 200 6.30 13.33 -13.44
C LEU A 200 5.24 14.04 -14.27
N GLY A 201 4.65 15.10 -13.71
CA GLY A 201 3.39 15.65 -14.19
C GLY A 201 2.35 14.55 -14.36
N ASP A 202 1.65 14.57 -15.49
CA ASP A 202 0.66 13.55 -15.84
C ASP A 202 1.25 12.35 -16.59
N THR A 203 2.51 11.97 -16.29
CA THR A 203 3.19 10.86 -16.97
C THR A 203 3.74 9.84 -15.98
N TYR A 204 3.37 8.58 -16.17
CA TYR A 204 4.08 7.46 -15.55
C TYR A 204 5.25 7.04 -16.44
N ALA A 205 6.42 6.83 -15.84
CA ALA A 205 7.59 6.30 -16.53
C ALA A 205 8.21 5.18 -15.68
N GLN A 206 8.66 4.10 -16.31
CA GLN A 206 9.28 2.98 -15.62
C GLN A 206 10.63 2.64 -16.24
N ASN A 207 11.61 2.46 -15.37
CA ASN A 207 12.92 1.96 -15.76
C ASN A 207 12.90 0.48 -16.11
N GLN A 208 13.92 0.02 -16.84
CA GLN A 208 14.16 -1.38 -17.16
C GLN A 208 14.04 -2.25 -15.90
N LYS A 209 13.30 -3.36 -16.02
CA LYS A 209 13.01 -4.26 -14.88
C LYS A 209 14.12 -5.28 -14.63
N GLU A 210 14.88 -5.60 -15.67
CA GLU A 210 15.98 -6.54 -15.61
C GLU A 210 17.29 -5.79 -15.46
N LEU A 211 18.08 -6.17 -14.45
CA LEU A 211 19.32 -5.47 -14.10
C LEU A 211 20.31 -5.41 -15.28
N LYS A 212 20.40 -6.49 -16.06
CA LYS A 212 21.22 -6.55 -17.28
C LYS A 212 20.82 -5.45 -18.29
N HIS A 213 19.53 -5.32 -18.58
CA HIS A 213 19.03 -4.33 -19.52
C HIS A 213 19.12 -2.91 -18.97
N TYR A 214 18.93 -2.74 -17.66
CA TYR A 214 19.11 -1.45 -16.97
C TYR A 214 20.53 -0.92 -17.12
N TYR A 215 21.56 -1.73 -16.83
CA TYR A 215 22.95 -1.31 -17.01
C TYR A 215 23.32 -1.06 -18.48
N ALA A 216 22.81 -1.87 -19.40
CA ALA A 216 23.05 -1.66 -20.82
C ALA A 216 22.49 -0.31 -21.28
N ALA A 217 21.25 0.01 -20.89
CA ALA A 217 20.59 1.28 -21.21
C ALA A 217 21.33 2.49 -20.60
N LEU A 218 21.76 2.40 -19.33
CA LEU A 218 22.55 3.47 -18.70
C LEU A 218 23.86 3.76 -19.45
N ASN A 219 24.56 2.72 -19.89
CA ASN A 219 25.84 2.89 -20.59
C ASN A 219 25.68 3.46 -22.01
N MET A 220 24.57 3.17 -22.69
CA MET A 220 24.33 3.61 -24.07
C MET A 220 23.59 4.95 -24.16
N GLU A 221 22.60 5.16 -23.30
CA GLU A 221 21.62 6.25 -23.39
C GLU A 221 21.68 7.21 -22.19
N GLY A 222 22.41 6.86 -21.12
CA GLY A 222 22.46 7.64 -19.89
C GLY A 222 21.18 7.56 -19.04
N THR A 223 20.21 6.76 -19.44
CA THR A 223 18.92 6.58 -18.74
C THR A 223 18.50 5.11 -18.73
N GLY A 224 17.77 4.73 -17.68
CA GLY A 224 17.18 3.40 -17.56
C GLY A 224 15.76 3.32 -18.10
N LEU A 225 15.22 4.38 -18.72
CA LEU A 225 13.83 4.45 -19.16
C LEU A 225 13.48 3.30 -20.11
N HIS A 226 12.41 2.58 -19.82
CA HIS A 226 11.95 1.45 -20.64
C HIS A 226 10.59 1.71 -21.29
N LYS A 227 9.63 2.21 -20.51
CA LYS A 227 8.26 2.47 -20.97
C LYS A 227 7.61 3.55 -20.13
N GLY A 228 6.56 4.16 -20.68
CA GLY A 228 5.75 5.14 -19.96
C GLY A 228 4.33 5.23 -20.51
N LEU A 229 3.51 6.00 -19.82
CA LEU A 229 2.15 6.35 -20.18
C LEU A 229 1.95 7.84 -19.90
N VAL A 230 1.67 8.62 -20.95
CA VAL A 230 1.16 9.98 -20.81
C VAL A 230 -0.34 9.86 -20.61
N MET A 231 -0.83 10.32 -19.45
CA MET A 231 -2.25 10.27 -19.12
C MET A 231 -3.03 11.28 -19.94
N THR A 232 -4.19 10.86 -20.44
CA THR A 232 -5.18 11.77 -21.01
C THR A 232 -5.89 12.54 -19.91
N THR A 233 -6.63 13.60 -20.26
CA THR A 233 -7.48 14.31 -19.29
C THR A 233 -8.47 13.39 -18.58
N GLU A 234 -9.01 12.40 -19.29
CA GLU A 234 -9.91 11.39 -18.70
C GLU A 234 -9.19 10.46 -17.72
N ASP A 235 -7.93 10.11 -18.00
CA ASP A 235 -7.10 9.32 -17.07
C ASP A 235 -6.80 10.11 -15.80
N CYS A 236 -6.46 11.40 -15.91
CA CYS A 236 -6.24 12.28 -14.77
C CYS A 236 -7.50 12.44 -13.92
N LEU A 237 -8.65 12.68 -14.56
CA LEU A 237 -9.97 12.77 -13.92
C LEU A 237 -10.24 11.50 -13.09
N ARG A 238 -10.12 10.32 -13.71
CA ARG A 238 -10.40 9.04 -13.05
C ARG A 238 -9.38 8.70 -11.98
N ARG A 239 -8.10 9.03 -12.19
CA ARG A 239 -7.04 8.94 -11.18
C ARG A 239 -7.43 9.73 -9.93
N ASP A 240 -7.89 10.96 -10.08
CA ASP A 240 -8.20 11.82 -8.95
C ASP A 240 -9.45 11.35 -8.20
N VAL A 241 -10.49 10.90 -8.92
CA VAL A 241 -11.66 10.21 -8.33
C VAL A 241 -11.24 8.99 -7.51
N ILE A 242 -10.41 8.11 -8.09
CA ILE A 242 -9.92 6.91 -7.41
C ILE A 242 -9.04 7.25 -6.20
N LYS A 243 -8.17 8.26 -6.33
CA LYS A 243 -7.32 8.75 -5.23
C LYS A 243 -8.16 9.25 -4.05
N GLN A 244 -9.22 10.02 -4.31
CA GLN A 244 -10.10 10.52 -3.25
C GLN A 244 -10.82 9.38 -2.53
N LEU A 245 -11.38 8.43 -3.28
CA LEU A 245 -12.07 7.29 -2.69
C LEU A 245 -11.12 6.40 -1.87
N ILE A 246 -9.91 6.11 -2.39
CA ILE A 246 -8.98 5.19 -1.73
C ILE A 246 -8.29 5.78 -0.50
N CYS A 247 -8.06 7.11 -0.47
CA CYS A 247 -7.37 7.76 0.63
C CYS A 247 -8.34 8.30 1.68
N ASN A 248 -9.43 8.92 1.25
CA ASN A 248 -10.30 9.71 2.12
C ASN A 248 -11.67 9.06 2.34
N PHE A 249 -12.01 7.98 1.63
CA PHE A 249 -13.28 7.25 1.75
C PHE A 249 -14.53 8.12 1.51
N LYS A 250 -14.35 9.27 0.89
CA LYS A 250 -15.39 10.21 0.50
C LYS A 250 -14.99 10.88 -0.80
N LEU A 251 -15.99 11.28 -1.59
CA LEU A 251 -15.79 12.08 -2.79
C LEU A 251 -16.93 13.08 -2.90
N ASP A 252 -16.58 14.37 -2.87
CA ASP A 252 -17.49 15.48 -3.17
C ASP A 252 -17.44 15.77 -4.66
N TYR A 253 -18.59 15.72 -5.34
CA TYR A 253 -18.67 15.93 -6.79
C TYR A 253 -18.20 17.32 -7.19
N SER A 254 -18.54 18.34 -6.39
CA SER A 254 -18.29 19.74 -6.74
C SER A 254 -16.80 20.06 -6.94
N LEU A 255 -15.91 19.36 -6.22
CA LEU A 255 -14.46 19.51 -6.37
C LEU A 255 -14.00 19.02 -7.74
N ILE A 256 -14.48 17.85 -8.17
CA ILE A 256 -14.14 17.24 -9.46
C ILE A 256 -14.78 18.03 -10.61
N GLU A 257 -16.05 18.40 -10.47
CA GLU A 257 -16.78 19.20 -11.46
C GLU A 257 -16.09 20.53 -11.73
N LYS A 258 -15.67 21.23 -10.66
CA LYS A 258 -14.94 22.50 -10.77
C LYS A 258 -13.57 22.33 -11.43
N GLN A 259 -12.83 21.28 -11.07
CA GLN A 259 -11.48 21.06 -11.58
C GLN A 259 -11.47 20.66 -13.06
N TYR A 260 -12.44 19.84 -13.48
CA TYR A 260 -12.46 19.26 -14.83
C TYR A 260 -13.53 19.85 -15.77
N GLY A 261 -14.41 20.71 -15.27
CA GLY A 261 -15.45 21.36 -16.07
C GLY A 261 -16.51 20.39 -16.58
N ILE A 262 -16.92 19.43 -15.73
CA ILE A 262 -17.91 18.40 -16.06
C ILE A 262 -19.14 18.48 -15.13
N ASP A 263 -20.22 17.81 -15.51
CA ASP A 263 -21.31 17.41 -14.61
C ASP A 263 -21.04 15.96 -14.17
N PHE A 264 -20.84 15.72 -12.87
CA PHE A 264 -20.33 14.44 -12.37
C PHE A 264 -21.30 13.30 -12.65
N GLN A 265 -22.59 13.53 -12.39
CA GLN A 265 -23.61 12.50 -12.55
C GLN A 265 -23.77 12.09 -14.01
N SER A 266 -23.75 13.05 -14.93
CA SER A 266 -23.86 12.78 -16.37
C SER A 266 -22.60 12.11 -16.92
N HIS A 267 -21.41 12.59 -16.53
CA HIS A 267 -20.14 12.04 -17.01
C HIS A 267 -19.88 10.62 -16.50
N PHE A 268 -20.17 10.36 -15.23
CA PHE A 268 -19.95 9.06 -14.56
C PHE A 268 -21.22 8.20 -14.50
N ALA A 269 -22.23 8.43 -15.35
CA ALA A 269 -23.51 7.71 -15.28
C ALA A 269 -23.35 6.17 -15.34
N GLU A 270 -22.45 5.68 -16.21
CA GLU A 270 -22.15 4.24 -16.31
C GLU A 270 -21.44 3.72 -15.05
N ASP A 271 -20.48 4.48 -14.52
CA ASP A 271 -19.72 4.14 -13.31
C ASP A 271 -20.64 4.11 -12.07
N LEU A 272 -21.54 5.08 -11.93
CA LEU A 272 -22.54 5.14 -10.88
C LEU A 272 -23.55 3.98 -10.97
N ALA A 273 -23.93 3.57 -12.19
CA ALA A 273 -24.77 2.40 -12.39
C ALA A 273 -24.07 1.10 -11.94
N LEU A 274 -22.76 0.97 -12.17
CA LEU A 274 -21.96 -0.15 -11.65
C LEU A 274 -21.77 -0.10 -10.14
N LEU A 275 -21.84 1.08 -9.55
CA LEU A 275 -21.70 1.29 -8.11
C LEU A 275 -23.01 1.02 -7.34
N ALA A 276 -24.17 1.14 -8.00
CA ALA A 276 -25.48 0.97 -7.38
C ALA A 276 -25.71 -0.40 -6.68
N PRO A 277 -25.25 -1.55 -7.19
CA PRO A 277 -25.31 -2.82 -6.45
C PRO A 277 -24.50 -2.80 -5.15
N LEU A 278 -23.30 -2.20 -5.17
CA LEU A 278 -22.46 -2.07 -3.98
C LEU A 278 -23.11 -1.13 -2.95
N ALA A 279 -23.86 -0.13 -3.41
CA ALA A 279 -24.65 0.74 -2.54
C ALA A 279 -25.80 -0.03 -1.87
N LYS A 280 -26.50 -0.89 -2.63
CA LYS A 280 -27.55 -1.78 -2.07
C LYS A 280 -27.03 -2.75 -1.02
N ASP A 281 -25.78 -3.21 -1.17
CA ASP A 281 -25.09 -4.05 -0.18
C ASP A 281 -24.56 -3.25 1.03
N GLY A 282 -24.77 -1.93 1.06
CA GLY A 282 -24.34 -1.05 2.15
C GLY A 282 -22.84 -0.79 2.20
N LEU A 283 -22.12 -0.97 1.08
CA LEU A 283 -20.68 -0.71 0.99
C LEU A 283 -20.39 0.77 0.73
N VAL A 284 -21.31 1.46 0.06
CA VAL A 284 -21.22 2.90 -0.22
C VAL A 284 -22.58 3.55 -0.07
N GLU A 285 -22.58 4.81 0.34
CA GLU A 285 -23.74 5.67 0.38
C GLU A 285 -23.61 6.68 -0.76
N LEU A 286 -24.60 6.67 -1.66
CA LEU A 286 -24.67 7.58 -2.80
C LEU A 286 -25.69 8.67 -2.48
N SER A 287 -25.29 9.91 -2.74
CA SER A 287 -26.16 11.08 -2.67
C SER A 287 -26.07 11.86 -3.98
N ASP A 288 -26.89 12.91 -4.10
CA ASP A 288 -26.87 13.77 -5.28
C ASP A 288 -25.56 14.55 -5.43
N THR A 289 -24.79 14.71 -4.35
CA THR A 289 -23.60 15.59 -4.31
C THR A 289 -22.29 14.87 -3.93
N ALA A 290 -22.38 13.62 -3.45
CA ALA A 290 -21.21 12.92 -2.94
C ALA A 290 -21.37 11.39 -2.88
N ILE A 291 -20.22 10.71 -2.82
CA ILE A 291 -20.06 9.30 -2.46
C ILE A 291 -19.39 9.21 -1.10
N HIS A 292 -19.95 8.41 -0.20
CA HIS A 292 -19.32 8.05 1.07
C HIS A 292 -19.12 6.54 1.15
N VAL A 293 -17.91 6.09 1.48
CA VAL A 293 -17.61 4.67 1.64
C VAL A 293 -17.89 4.27 3.09
N SER A 294 -18.75 3.28 3.29
CA SER A 294 -19.08 2.80 4.63
C SER A 294 -17.91 2.06 5.26
N SER A 295 -17.91 1.87 6.59
CA SER A 295 -16.88 1.09 7.30
C SER A 295 -16.68 -0.31 6.70
N ARG A 296 -17.74 -0.95 6.18
CA ARG A 296 -17.65 -2.23 5.48
C ARG A 296 -17.04 -2.08 4.10
N GLY A 297 -17.43 -1.03 3.36
CA GLY A 297 -16.88 -0.71 2.05
C GLY A 297 -15.38 -0.42 2.06
N ARG A 298 -14.82 0.10 3.16
CA ARG A 298 -13.37 0.36 3.29
C ARG A 298 -12.52 -0.89 3.05
N LEU A 299 -13.01 -2.07 3.41
CA LEU A 299 -12.33 -3.35 3.18
C LEU A 299 -12.38 -3.79 1.71
N LEU A 300 -13.38 -3.32 0.98
CA LEU A 300 -13.63 -3.62 -0.43
C LEU A 300 -13.38 -2.39 -1.32
N ILE A 301 -12.54 -1.46 -0.86
CA ILE A 301 -12.31 -0.20 -1.55
C ILE A 301 -11.79 -0.40 -2.97
N ARG A 302 -11.00 -1.46 -3.20
CA ARG A 302 -10.53 -1.83 -4.54
C ARG A 302 -11.71 -2.14 -5.49
N ASN A 303 -12.75 -2.82 -5.00
CA ASN A 303 -13.94 -3.14 -5.78
C ASN A 303 -14.76 -1.87 -6.11
N ILE A 304 -14.83 -0.92 -5.18
CA ILE A 304 -15.47 0.37 -5.38
C ILE A 304 -14.72 1.18 -6.45
N CYS A 305 -13.39 1.30 -6.32
CA CYS A 305 -12.56 2.03 -7.28
C CYS A 305 -12.61 1.41 -8.69
N MET A 306 -12.72 0.09 -8.81
CA MET A 306 -12.85 -0.61 -10.09
C MET A 306 -14.07 -0.18 -10.91
N CYS A 307 -15.14 0.34 -10.28
CA CYS A 307 -16.29 0.88 -11.01
C CYS A 307 -15.91 2.07 -11.91
N PHE A 308 -14.85 2.80 -11.55
CA PHE A 308 -14.32 3.96 -12.27
C PHE A 308 -13.15 3.63 -13.21
N ASP A 309 -12.72 2.36 -13.30
CA ASP A 309 -11.63 1.93 -14.17
C ASP A 309 -12.15 1.50 -15.56
N THR A 310 -11.91 2.34 -16.57
CA THR A 310 -12.28 2.07 -17.97
C THR A 310 -11.44 0.96 -18.61
N TYR A 311 -10.17 0.82 -18.25
CA TYR A 311 -9.27 -0.17 -18.84
C TYR A 311 -9.65 -1.59 -18.44
N SER A 312 -9.91 -1.80 -17.14
CA SER A 312 -10.36 -3.11 -16.63
C SER A 312 -11.70 -3.51 -17.25
N ARG A 313 -12.65 -2.55 -17.40
CA ARG A 313 -13.92 -2.80 -18.09
C ARG A 313 -13.73 -3.20 -19.55
N GLN A 314 -12.90 -2.47 -20.28
CA GLN A 314 -12.61 -2.80 -21.68
C GLN A 314 -11.96 -4.18 -21.83
N GLN A 315 -11.05 -4.54 -20.93
CA GLN A 315 -10.42 -5.85 -20.92
C GLN A 315 -11.43 -6.98 -20.65
N ALA A 316 -12.29 -6.81 -19.65
CA ALA A 316 -13.35 -7.78 -19.33
C ALA A 316 -14.31 -7.99 -20.51
N ARG A 317 -14.74 -6.90 -21.17
CA ARG A 317 -15.57 -6.97 -22.38
C ARG A 317 -14.88 -7.76 -23.49
N ARG A 318 -13.61 -7.47 -23.79
CA ARG A 318 -12.83 -8.19 -24.82
C ARG A 318 -12.72 -9.69 -24.52
N GLN A 319 -12.50 -10.08 -23.26
CA GLN A 319 -12.43 -11.48 -22.86
C GLN A 319 -13.77 -12.21 -22.98
N GLN A 320 -14.89 -11.53 -22.73
CA GLN A 320 -16.23 -12.10 -22.95
C GLN A 320 -16.50 -12.37 -24.44
N PHE A 321 -16.14 -11.45 -25.34
CA PHE A 321 -16.30 -11.64 -26.79
C PHE A 321 -15.36 -12.72 -27.36
N SER A 322 -14.14 -12.87 -26.81
CA SER A 322 -13.18 -13.88 -27.25
C SER A 322 -13.56 -15.33 -26.87
N ARG A 323 -14.54 -15.54 -25.98
CA ARG A 323 -15.02 -16.88 -25.59
C ARG A 323 -16.23 -17.34 -26.41
N ILE A 324 -16.66 -16.57 -27.40
CA ILE A 324 -17.84 -16.84 -28.25
C ILE A 324 -17.45 -17.47 -29.61
N ILE A 325 -16.18 -17.85 -29.81
CA ILE A 325 -15.71 -18.59 -31.01
C ILE A 325 -15.17 -19.96 -30.62
#